data_AF-A0A2Y9C307-F1
#
_entry.id   AF-A0A2Y9C307-F1
#
_cell.length_a   1.000
_cell.length_b   1.000
_cell.length_c   1.000
_cell.angle_alpha   90.00
_cell.angle_beta   90.00
_cell.angle_gamma   90.00
#
_symmetry.space_group_name_H-M   'P 1'
#
loop_
_entity.id
_entity.type
_entity.pdbx_description
1 polymer ?
#
loop_
_entity_poly.entity_id
_entity_poly.type
_entity_poly.pdbx_seq_one_letter_code
_entity_poly.pdbx_strand_id
1 'polypeptide(L)'
;MSYIRFGLMILTSKVVMSVLMYLNTYAWEHVFFSETRSYMALPMGATMAIVMLAYMLGMYANTALNMAIFVGSALVFALSLWLVRSQVTVSGESYMRAMIPHHSIAIMTSERAGIEDPRVAKLAREIILAQRREIAEMRYLVADLAAAETVTEIYRDPPPEIGTAEDALSRVSDSNLDPAPMPVEEADWRADAELVFALDEGLTVGYRGVYSCEAG
;
A
#
# COMPACT_ATOMS: atom_id res chain seq x y z
N MET A 1 35.24 12.98 -22.09
CA MET A 1 34.86 11.68 -21.50
C MET A 1 34.06 10.87 -22.51
N SER A 2 34.04 9.53 -22.44
CA SER A 2 33.22 8.73 -23.35
C SER A 2 31.74 8.75 -22.94
N TYR A 3 30.84 8.89 -23.92
CA TYR A 3 29.38 8.77 -23.72
C TYR A 3 28.97 7.40 -23.16
N ILE A 4 29.76 6.35 -23.43
CA ILE A 4 29.52 5.02 -22.85
C ILE A 4 29.68 5.07 -21.33
N ARG A 5 30.75 5.72 -20.84
CA ARG A 5 30.99 5.87 -19.40
C ARG A 5 29.88 6.69 -18.76
N PHE A 6 29.41 7.75 -19.43
CA PHE A 6 28.27 8.54 -18.98
C PHE A 6 27.02 7.67 -18.79
N GLY A 7 26.64 6.90 -19.82
CA GLY A 7 25.49 5.99 -19.76
C GLY A 7 25.64 4.93 -18.66
N LEU A 8 26.83 4.35 -18.51
CA LEU A 8 27.12 3.38 -17.46
C LEU A 8 26.99 3.99 -16.06
N MET A 9 27.48 5.21 -15.84
CA MET A 9 27.33 5.91 -14.56
C MET A 9 25.86 6.15 -14.21
N ILE A 10 25.05 6.55 -15.20
CA ILE A 10 23.62 6.72 -14.98
C ILE A 10 22.96 5.39 -14.63
N LEU A 11 23.25 4.34 -15.40
CA LEU A 11 22.65 3.03 -15.19
C LEU A 11 23.01 2.42 -13.84
N THR A 12 24.30 2.43 -13.46
CA THR A 12 24.75 1.88 -12.17
C THR A 12 24.16 2.65 -11.00
N SER A 13 24.15 3.98 -11.06
CA SER A 13 23.53 4.81 -10.02
C SER A 13 22.04 4.50 -9.87
N LYS A 14 21.30 4.36 -10.98
CA LYS A 14 19.89 3.95 -10.93
C LYS A 14 19.69 2.59 -10.26
N VAL A 15 20.48 1.59 -10.62
CA VAL A 15 20.37 0.24 -10.03
C VAL A 15 20.63 0.29 -8.52
N VAL A 16 21.69 0.97 -8.10
CA VAL A 16 22.02 1.14 -6.68
C VAL A 16 20.89 1.86 -5.94
N MET A 17 20.42 2.99 -6.47
CA MET A 17 19.33 3.75 -5.84
C MET A 17 18.04 2.94 -5.75
N SER A 18 17.69 2.18 -6.79
CA SER A 18 16.53 1.29 -6.76
C SER A 18 16.59 0.28 -5.63
N VAL A 19 17.77 -0.28 -5.32
CA VAL A 19 17.96 -1.19 -4.18
C VAL A 19 17.85 -0.44 -2.86
N LEU A 20 18.51 0.72 -2.74
CA LEU A 20 18.49 1.52 -1.51
C LEU A 20 17.08 1.96 -1.10
N MET A 21 16.18 2.19 -2.07
CA MET A 21 14.77 2.52 -1.80
C MET A 21 14.03 1.43 -1.00
N TYR A 22 14.46 0.17 -1.05
CA TYR A 22 13.85 -0.91 -0.26
C TYR A 22 14.26 -0.88 1.22
N LEU A 23 15.40 -0.27 1.55
CA LEU A 23 15.95 -0.24 2.91
C LEU A 23 15.11 0.59 3.90
N ASN A 24 14.23 1.46 3.41
CA ASN A 24 13.33 2.25 4.25
C ASN A 24 12.02 1.52 4.59
N THR A 25 11.96 0.19 4.49
CA THR A 25 10.78 -0.60 4.88
C THR A 25 10.91 -1.01 6.36
N TYR A 26 9.85 -0.87 7.17
CA TYR A 26 9.93 -1.09 8.63
C TYR A 26 10.27 -2.53 9.02
N ALA A 27 9.64 -3.50 8.35
CA ALA A 27 9.79 -4.92 8.62
C ALA A 27 10.14 -5.67 7.33
N TRP A 28 10.87 -6.77 7.45
CA TRP A 28 11.35 -7.56 6.30
C TRP A 28 10.19 -8.20 5.53
N GLU A 29 9.15 -8.63 6.24
CA GLU A 29 7.92 -9.20 5.68
C GLU A 29 7.06 -8.18 4.92
N HIS A 30 7.37 -6.88 5.02
CA HIS A 30 6.71 -5.82 4.25
C HIS A 30 7.46 -5.50 2.95
N VAL A 31 8.56 -6.19 2.65
CA VAL A 31 9.34 -6.00 1.43
C VAL A 31 8.66 -6.71 0.27
N PHE A 32 7.96 -5.93 -0.54
CA PHE A 32 7.31 -6.39 -1.77
C PHE A 32 7.83 -5.63 -2.98
N PHE A 33 7.91 -6.33 -4.11
CA PHE A 33 8.15 -5.69 -5.40
C PHE A 33 6.98 -4.75 -5.75
N SER A 34 7.31 -3.57 -6.26
CA SER A 34 6.34 -2.56 -6.68
C SER A 34 6.69 -2.04 -8.08
N GLU A 35 5.72 -2.10 -8.99
CA GLU A 35 5.88 -1.53 -10.34
C GLU A 35 6.09 -0.01 -10.24
N THR A 36 5.27 0.68 -9.44
CA THR A 36 5.37 2.13 -9.23
C THR A 36 6.76 2.56 -8.75
N ARG A 37 7.37 1.82 -7.81
CA ARG A 37 8.74 2.08 -7.35
C ARG A 37 9.76 1.91 -8.49
N SER A 38 9.59 0.87 -9.30
CA SER A 38 10.46 0.58 -10.44
C SER A 38 10.33 1.65 -11.54
N TYR A 39 9.12 2.12 -11.84
CA TYR A 39 8.88 3.19 -12.80
C TYR A 39 9.39 4.54 -12.31
N MET A 40 9.32 4.82 -11.01
CA MET A 40 9.86 6.04 -10.41
C MET A 40 11.39 6.18 -10.54
N ALA A 41 12.13 5.08 -10.76
CA ALA A 41 13.55 5.17 -11.08
C ALA A 41 13.82 5.80 -12.46
N LEU A 42 12.88 5.71 -13.40
CA LEU A 42 13.03 6.27 -14.75
C LEU A 42 13.15 7.81 -14.77
N PRO A 43 12.21 8.59 -14.21
CA PRO A 43 12.31 10.05 -14.20
C PRO A 43 13.50 10.54 -13.36
N MET A 44 13.87 9.85 -12.26
CA MET A 44 15.08 10.17 -11.50
C MET A 44 16.34 10.05 -12.36
N GLY A 45 16.48 8.93 -13.08
CA GLY A 45 17.60 8.70 -13.99
C GLY A 45 17.66 9.70 -15.15
N ALA A 46 16.51 10.02 -15.75
CA ALA A 46 16.41 11.02 -16.81
C ALA A 46 16.82 12.42 -16.32
N THR A 47 16.35 12.81 -15.14
CA THR A 47 16.71 14.09 -14.51
C THR A 47 18.20 14.14 -14.21
N MET A 48 18.76 13.07 -13.67
CA MET A 48 20.19 12.95 -13.39
C MET A 48 21.03 13.08 -14.66
N ALA A 49 20.60 12.45 -15.76
CA ALA A 49 21.28 12.59 -17.05
C ALA A 49 21.28 14.04 -17.55
N ILE A 50 20.16 14.76 -17.45
CA ILE A 50 20.06 16.18 -17.82
C ILE A 50 21.00 17.03 -16.96
N VAL A 51 20.91 16.90 -15.64
CA VAL A 51 21.72 17.69 -14.69
C VAL A 51 23.20 17.42 -14.89
N MET A 52 23.61 16.15 -14.91
CA MET A 52 25.01 15.77 -15.07
C MET A 52 25.58 16.27 -16.40
N LEU A 53 24.84 16.12 -17.51
CA LEU A 53 25.30 16.59 -18.80
C LEU A 53 25.42 18.12 -18.83
N ALA A 54 24.48 18.85 -18.22
CA ALA A 54 24.49 20.32 -18.16
C ALA A 54 25.75 20.87 -17.44
N TYR A 55 26.15 20.26 -16.32
CA TYR A 55 27.37 20.66 -15.61
C TYR A 55 28.66 20.24 -16.32
N MET A 56 28.59 19.24 -17.20
CA MET A 56 29.76 18.61 -17.82
C MET A 56 29.85 18.85 -19.33
N LEU A 57 29.13 19.84 -19.87
CA LEU A 57 29.06 20.11 -21.32
C LEU A 57 30.45 20.25 -21.98
N GLY A 58 31.40 20.90 -21.30
CA GLY A 58 32.77 21.08 -21.80
C GLY A 58 33.56 19.77 -22.01
N MET A 59 33.11 18.64 -21.45
CA MET A 59 33.76 17.33 -21.60
C MET A 59 33.24 16.51 -22.78
N TYR A 60 32.16 16.94 -23.44
CA TYR A 60 31.44 16.23 -24.49
C TYR A 60 31.33 17.10 -25.75
N ALA A 61 32.25 16.88 -26.70
CA ALA A 61 32.43 17.76 -27.86
C ALA A 61 31.30 17.68 -28.91
N ASN A 62 30.56 16.57 -28.96
CA ASN A 62 29.53 16.38 -29.99
C ASN A 62 28.19 16.99 -29.54
N THR A 63 27.90 18.18 -30.06
CA THR A 63 26.68 18.94 -29.75
C THR A 63 25.40 18.21 -30.17
N ALA A 64 25.41 17.47 -31.28
CA ALA A 64 24.27 16.69 -31.73
C ALA A 64 23.93 15.54 -30.77
N LEU A 65 24.95 14.83 -30.28
CA LEU A 65 24.76 13.79 -29.27
C LEU A 65 24.31 14.38 -27.92
N ASN A 66 24.86 15.52 -27.51
CA ASN A 66 24.42 16.20 -26.30
C ASN A 66 22.93 16.58 -26.38
N MET A 67 22.51 17.17 -27.50
CA MET A 67 21.11 17.50 -27.76
C MET A 67 20.22 16.26 -27.78
N ALA A 68 20.66 15.17 -28.41
CA ALA A 68 19.93 13.91 -28.41
C ALA A 68 19.74 13.35 -27.00
N ILE A 69 20.74 13.45 -26.12
CA ILE A 69 20.64 13.02 -24.72
C ILE A 69 19.66 13.91 -23.94
N PHE A 70 19.70 15.23 -24.13
CA PHE A 70 18.74 16.14 -23.47
C PHE A 70 17.30 15.86 -23.90
N VAL A 71 17.05 15.84 -25.20
CA VAL A 71 15.71 15.61 -25.75
C VAL A 71 15.22 14.21 -25.37
N GLY A 72 16.08 13.19 -25.54
CA GLY A 72 15.76 11.81 -25.15
C GLY A 72 15.43 11.69 -23.66
N SER A 73 16.20 12.33 -22.79
CA SER A 73 15.94 12.34 -21.35
C SER A 73 14.65 13.08 -20.99
N ALA A 74 14.38 14.23 -21.63
CA ALA A 74 13.13 14.96 -21.41
C ALA A 74 11.90 14.14 -21.84
N LEU A 75 11.98 13.43 -22.96
CA LEU A 75 10.92 12.53 -23.42
C LEU A 75 10.71 11.35 -22.47
N VAL A 76 11.79 10.68 -22.05
CA VAL A 76 11.73 9.59 -21.05
C VAL A 76 11.12 10.09 -19.75
N PHE A 77 11.51 11.28 -19.29
CA PHE A 77 10.95 11.89 -18.09
C PHE A 77 9.45 12.13 -18.24
N ALA A 78 9.00 12.78 -19.32
CA ALA A 78 7.59 13.08 -19.54
C ALA A 78 6.73 11.82 -19.64
N LEU A 79 7.18 10.82 -20.40
CA LEU A 79 6.48 9.54 -20.53
C LEU A 79 6.41 8.78 -19.19
N SER A 80 7.52 8.73 -18.45
CA SER A 80 7.55 8.03 -17.17
C SER A 80 6.71 8.75 -16.12
N LEU A 81 6.72 10.08 -16.11
CA LEU A 81 5.87 10.88 -15.24
C LEU A 81 4.39 10.65 -15.54
N TRP A 82 4.01 10.63 -16.82
CA TRP A 82 2.65 10.28 -17.23
C TRP A 82 2.26 8.87 -16.76
N LEU A 83 3.13 7.87 -16.97
CA LEU A 83 2.87 6.49 -16.55
C LEU A 83 2.65 6.39 -15.04
N VAL A 84 3.57 6.95 -14.24
CA VAL A 84 3.47 6.97 -12.77
C VAL A 84 2.25 7.77 -12.31
N ARG A 85 1.85 8.85 -12.98
CA ARG A 85 0.67 9.63 -12.58
C ARG A 85 -0.64 8.96 -12.97
N SER A 86 -0.65 8.18 -14.05
CA SER A 86 -1.84 7.52 -14.57
C SER A 86 -2.23 6.26 -13.77
N GLN A 87 -1.27 5.61 -13.10
CA GLN A 87 -1.47 4.36 -12.34
C GLN A 87 -2.14 3.23 -13.14
N VAL A 88 -2.13 3.29 -14.49
CA VAL A 88 -2.83 2.32 -15.37
C VAL A 88 -2.28 0.88 -15.29
N THR A 89 -1.08 0.71 -14.73
CA THR A 89 -0.41 -0.58 -14.56
C THR A 89 -0.55 -1.15 -13.15
N VAL A 90 -1.23 -0.46 -12.24
CA VAL A 90 -1.38 -0.87 -10.83
C VAL A 90 -2.80 -1.38 -10.62
N SER A 91 -2.97 -2.66 -10.29
CA SER A 91 -4.29 -3.27 -10.09
C SER A 91 -4.25 -4.43 -9.10
N GLY A 92 -5.40 -4.69 -8.45
CA GLY A 92 -5.64 -5.87 -7.59
C GLY A 92 -4.48 -6.20 -6.64
N GLU A 93 -3.81 -7.31 -6.93
CA GLU A 93 -2.68 -7.80 -6.13
C GLU A 93 -1.47 -6.86 -6.15
N SER A 94 -1.14 -6.24 -7.29
CA SER A 94 0.01 -5.33 -7.40
C SER A 94 -0.20 -4.04 -6.62
N TYR A 95 -1.46 -3.58 -6.52
CA TYR A 95 -1.86 -2.51 -5.62
C TYR A 95 -1.55 -2.87 -4.16
N MET A 96 -2.00 -4.03 -3.68
CA MET A 96 -1.79 -4.45 -2.29
C MET A 96 -0.30 -4.65 -1.97
N ARG A 97 0.44 -5.30 -2.86
CA ARG A 97 1.90 -5.46 -2.75
C ARG A 97 2.63 -4.11 -2.69
N ALA A 98 2.19 -3.10 -3.43
CA ALA A 98 2.77 -1.76 -3.36
C ALA A 98 2.35 -1.00 -2.08
N MET A 99 1.17 -1.28 -1.55
CA MET A 99 0.58 -0.54 -0.43
C MET A 99 1.07 -1.03 0.94
N ILE A 100 1.39 -2.33 1.09
CA ILE A 100 2.01 -2.88 2.30
C ILE A 100 3.30 -2.11 2.71
N PRO A 101 4.32 -1.95 1.83
CA PRO A 101 5.51 -1.18 2.17
C PRO A 101 5.21 0.32 2.35
N HIS A 102 4.19 0.88 1.68
CA HIS A 102 3.77 2.27 1.90
C HIS A 102 3.24 2.46 3.33
N HIS A 103 2.36 1.58 3.78
CA HIS A 103 1.81 1.60 5.13
C HIS A 103 2.89 1.35 6.19
N SER A 104 3.82 0.45 5.89
CA SER A 104 4.99 0.14 6.72
C SER A 104 5.83 1.38 7.04
N ILE A 105 6.05 2.29 6.08
CA ILE A 105 6.78 3.55 6.29
C ILE A 105 6.01 4.49 7.25
N ALA A 106 4.69 4.54 7.12
CA ALA A 106 3.83 5.35 7.98
C ALA A 106 3.88 4.87 9.44
N ILE A 107 3.88 3.55 9.66
CA ILE A 107 4.07 2.95 10.99
C ILE A 107 5.44 3.33 11.55
N MET A 108 6.52 3.12 10.79
CA MET A 108 7.88 3.46 11.24
C MET A 108 7.99 4.92 11.66
N THR A 109 7.45 5.82 10.84
CA THR A 109 7.53 7.25 11.06
C THR A 109 6.71 7.66 12.28
N SER A 110 5.51 7.11 12.42
CA SER A 110 4.62 7.38 13.57
C SER A 110 5.19 6.84 14.89
N GLU A 111 5.87 5.69 14.87
CA GLU A 111 6.50 5.11 16.07
C GLU A 111 7.77 5.86 16.50
N ARG A 112 8.51 6.44 15.56
CA ARG A 112 9.82 7.07 15.82
C ARG A 112 9.76 8.59 15.91
N ALA A 113 8.63 9.21 15.59
CA ALA A 113 8.47 10.65 15.67
C ALA A 113 8.51 11.11 17.14
N GLY A 114 9.32 12.11 17.45
CA GLY A 114 9.37 12.76 18.76
C GLY A 114 8.15 13.67 18.98
N ILE A 115 6.99 13.07 19.20
CA ILE A 115 5.71 13.80 19.32
C ILE A 115 5.47 14.20 20.77
N GLU A 116 5.39 15.51 21.03
CA GLU A 116 5.12 16.07 22.36
C GLU A 116 3.63 16.41 22.58
N ASP A 117 2.93 16.91 21.56
CA ASP A 117 1.51 17.29 21.66
C ASP A 117 0.62 16.02 21.80
N PRO A 118 -0.17 15.89 22.89
CA PRO A 118 -1.00 14.70 23.13
C PRO A 118 -2.04 14.43 22.03
N ARG A 119 -2.52 15.46 21.33
CA ARG A 119 -3.48 15.31 20.22
C ARG A 119 -2.81 14.65 19.02
N VAL A 120 -1.57 15.05 18.74
CA VAL A 120 -0.76 14.47 17.65
C VAL A 120 -0.35 13.03 18.03
N ALA A 121 -0.06 12.76 19.30
CA ALA A 121 0.26 11.42 19.77
C ALA A 121 -0.94 10.46 19.64
N LYS A 122 -2.17 10.95 19.93
CA LYS A 122 -3.41 10.20 19.67
C LYS A 122 -3.56 9.85 18.19
N LEU A 123 -3.39 10.84 17.30
CA LEU A 123 -3.44 10.63 15.85
C LEU A 123 -2.40 9.60 15.38
N ALA A 124 -1.16 9.69 15.85
CA ALA A 124 -0.10 8.74 15.50
C ALA A 124 -0.44 7.30 15.91
N ARG A 125 -1.03 7.11 17.09
CA ARG A 125 -1.50 5.78 17.55
C ARG A 125 -2.64 5.25 16.68
N GLU A 126 -3.59 6.10 16.30
CA GLU A 126 -4.69 5.72 15.40
C GLU A 126 -4.17 5.31 14.01
N ILE A 127 -3.21 6.07 13.46
CA ILE A 127 -2.51 5.72 12.21
C ILE A 127 -1.84 4.35 12.33
N ILE A 128 -1.05 4.11 13.39
CA ILE A 128 -0.37 2.82 13.58
C ILE A 128 -1.37 1.66 13.64
N LEU A 129 -2.47 1.82 14.39
CA LEU A 129 -3.48 0.78 14.55
C LEU A 129 -4.20 0.46 13.22
N ALA A 130 -4.64 1.48 12.50
CA ALA A 130 -5.29 1.32 11.19
C ALA A 130 -4.35 0.63 10.20
N GLN A 131 -3.13 1.15 10.06
CA GLN A 131 -2.17 0.67 9.07
C GLN A 131 -1.72 -0.77 9.34
N ARG A 132 -1.62 -1.19 10.60
CA ARG A 132 -1.33 -2.60 10.95
C ARG A 132 -2.47 -3.55 10.57
N ARG A 133 -3.72 -3.14 10.79
CA ARG A 133 -4.90 -3.92 10.36
C ARG A 133 -4.96 -4.04 8.84
N GLU A 134 -4.79 -2.93 8.14
CA GLU A 134 -4.80 -2.88 6.68
C GLU A 134 -3.67 -3.73 6.07
N ILE A 135 -2.46 -3.73 6.66
CA ILE A 135 -1.37 -4.62 6.24
C ILE A 135 -1.75 -6.09 6.42
N ALA A 136 -2.35 -6.46 7.54
CA ALA A 136 -2.76 -7.85 7.80
C ALA A 136 -3.82 -8.31 6.77
N GLU A 137 -4.82 -7.47 6.52
CA GLU A 137 -5.87 -7.73 5.52
C GLU A 137 -5.29 -7.86 4.11
N MET A 138 -4.45 -6.90 3.68
CA MET A 138 -3.79 -6.96 2.37
C MET A 138 -2.92 -8.20 2.21
N ARG A 139 -2.17 -8.60 3.25
CA ARG A 139 -1.35 -9.82 3.21
C ARG A 139 -2.21 -11.08 3.07
N TYR A 140 -3.33 -11.14 3.78
CA TYR A 140 -4.30 -12.22 3.65
C TYR A 140 -4.85 -12.28 2.23
N LEU A 141 -5.36 -11.16 1.70
CA LEU A 141 -5.93 -11.09 0.35
C LEU A 141 -4.91 -11.40 -0.76
N VAL A 142 -3.66 -10.97 -0.62
CA VAL A 142 -2.58 -11.35 -1.55
C VAL A 142 -2.35 -12.86 -1.55
N ALA A 143 -2.38 -13.50 -0.37
CA ALA A 143 -2.21 -14.95 -0.28
C ALA A 143 -3.44 -15.71 -0.81
N ASP A 144 -4.64 -15.21 -0.52
CA ASP A 144 -5.91 -15.82 -0.93
C ASP A 144 -6.13 -15.72 -2.45
N LEU A 145 -5.93 -14.54 -3.05
CA LEU A 145 -6.04 -14.35 -4.50
C LEU A 145 -4.98 -15.12 -5.30
N ALA A 146 -3.86 -15.48 -4.68
CA ALA A 146 -2.87 -16.37 -5.29
C ALA A 146 -3.32 -17.84 -5.31
N ALA A 147 -4.26 -18.22 -4.44
CA ALA A 147 -4.75 -19.58 -4.25
C ALA A 147 -6.17 -19.82 -4.81
N ALA A 148 -6.96 -18.76 -5.03
CA ALA A 148 -8.39 -18.85 -5.36
C ALA A 148 -8.76 -18.10 -6.67
N GLU A 149 -9.95 -18.39 -7.21
CA GLU A 149 -10.54 -17.65 -8.32
C GLU A 149 -11.02 -16.25 -7.88
N THR A 150 -10.99 -15.29 -8.79
CA THR A 150 -11.39 -13.90 -8.51
C THR A 150 -12.88 -13.81 -8.22
N VAL A 151 -13.24 -13.30 -7.05
CA VAL A 151 -14.64 -13.03 -6.68
C VAL A 151 -15.17 -11.83 -7.47
N THR A 152 -16.15 -12.05 -8.33
CA THR A 152 -16.77 -11.02 -9.19
C THR A 152 -18.04 -10.41 -8.59
N GLU A 153 -18.64 -11.08 -7.62
CA GLU A 153 -19.84 -10.61 -6.92
C GLU A 153 -19.62 -10.68 -5.41
N ILE A 154 -19.84 -9.55 -4.74
CA ILE A 154 -19.88 -9.48 -3.28
C ILE A 154 -21.34 -9.72 -2.87
N TYR A 155 -21.56 -10.62 -1.91
CA TYR A 155 -22.87 -10.81 -1.31
C TYR A 155 -23.46 -9.46 -0.90
N ARG A 156 -24.63 -9.14 -1.45
CA ARG A 156 -25.42 -7.99 -1.03
C ARG A 156 -26.56 -8.53 -0.19
N ASP A 157 -26.64 -8.03 1.04
CA ASP A 157 -27.81 -8.26 1.87
C ASP A 157 -29.06 -7.92 1.06
N PRO A 158 -30.10 -8.77 1.07
CA PRO A 158 -31.39 -8.39 0.54
C PRO A 158 -31.86 -7.10 1.26
N PRO A 159 -32.68 -6.26 0.60
CA PRO A 159 -33.22 -5.06 1.23
C PRO A 159 -33.84 -5.41 2.58
N PRO A 160 -33.65 -4.58 3.62
CA PRO A 160 -34.19 -4.86 4.94
C PRO A 160 -35.71 -4.99 4.85
N GLU A 161 -36.23 -6.12 5.33
CA GLU A 161 -37.67 -6.37 5.43
C GLU A 161 -38.16 -5.99 6.83
N ILE A 162 -39.32 -5.36 6.92
CA ILE A 162 -39.97 -5.11 8.21
C ILE A 162 -40.41 -6.46 8.78
N GLY A 163 -39.79 -6.87 9.88
CA GLY A 163 -40.13 -8.07 10.63
C GLY A 163 -40.39 -7.77 12.11
N THR A 164 -40.83 -8.78 12.84
CA THR A 164 -40.98 -8.74 14.29
C THR A 164 -39.64 -8.96 15.00
N ALA A 165 -39.57 -8.67 16.30
CA ALA A 165 -38.39 -9.00 17.11
C ALA A 165 -38.10 -10.52 17.13
N GLU A 166 -39.13 -11.35 17.03
CA GLU A 166 -39.02 -12.82 16.91
C GLU A 166 -38.49 -13.24 15.53
N ASP A 167 -38.86 -12.53 14.46
CA ASP A 167 -38.27 -12.71 13.12
C ASP A 167 -36.79 -12.31 13.12
N ALA A 168 -36.41 -11.26 13.85
CA ALA A 168 -35.01 -10.86 13.97
C ALA A 168 -34.20 -11.92 14.74
N LEU A 169 -34.72 -12.42 15.87
CA LEU A 169 -34.05 -13.45 16.68
C LEU A 169 -33.94 -14.81 15.96
N SER A 170 -34.92 -15.16 15.12
CA SER A 170 -34.89 -16.42 14.35
C SER A 170 -34.07 -16.34 13.05
N ARG A 171 -33.84 -15.13 12.50
CA ARG A 171 -32.99 -14.89 11.33
C ARG A 171 -31.52 -14.64 11.68
N VAL A 172 -31.20 -14.39 12.96
CA VAL A 172 -29.81 -14.43 13.44
C VAL A 172 -29.32 -15.87 13.30
N SER A 173 -28.66 -16.15 12.19
CA SER A 173 -27.96 -17.41 11.98
C SER A 173 -26.85 -17.50 13.01
N ASP A 174 -26.80 -18.60 13.77
CA ASP A 174 -25.67 -19.01 14.61
C ASP A 174 -24.41 -19.14 13.73
N SER A 175 -23.78 -18.01 13.41
CA SER A 175 -22.43 -18.01 12.86
C SER A 175 -21.50 -18.44 13.99
N ASN A 176 -20.92 -19.63 13.85
CA ASN A 176 -19.76 -20.13 14.61
C ASN A 176 -18.55 -19.17 14.47
N LEU A 177 -18.67 -17.94 14.93
CA LEU A 177 -17.52 -17.18 15.41
C LEU A 177 -17.29 -17.71 16.83
N ASP A 178 -16.22 -18.46 17.02
CA ASP A 178 -15.73 -18.79 18.35
C ASP A 178 -14.64 -17.77 18.71
N PRO A 179 -14.98 -16.60 19.31
CA PRO A 179 -13.98 -15.83 20.01
C PRO A 179 -13.64 -16.63 21.28
N ALA A 180 -12.55 -17.38 21.22
CA ALA A 180 -12.02 -18.03 22.43
C ALA A 180 -11.84 -16.96 23.53
N PRO A 181 -12.46 -17.12 24.71
CA PRO A 181 -12.28 -16.17 25.80
C PRO A 181 -10.81 -16.19 26.23
N MET A 182 -10.16 -15.04 26.13
CA MET A 182 -8.83 -14.84 26.69
C MET A 182 -8.94 -14.85 28.23
N PRO A 183 -8.13 -15.65 28.95
CA PRO A 183 -8.09 -15.61 30.39
C PRO A 183 -7.81 -14.19 30.88
N VAL A 184 -8.54 -13.75 31.91
CA VAL A 184 -8.49 -12.38 32.46
C VAL A 184 -7.06 -11.95 32.85
N GLU A 185 -6.16 -12.91 33.10
CA GLU A 185 -4.76 -12.67 33.46
C GLU A 185 -3.89 -12.16 32.29
N GLU A 186 -4.31 -12.32 31.03
CA GLU A 186 -3.57 -11.85 29.84
C GLU A 186 -4.08 -10.49 29.31
N ALA A 187 -5.15 -9.94 29.90
CA ALA A 187 -5.81 -8.71 29.46
C ALA A 187 -5.19 -7.44 30.06
N ASP A 188 -3.91 -7.16 29.78
CA ASP A 188 -3.18 -6.12 30.53
C ASP A 188 -3.12 -4.73 29.85
N TRP A 189 -3.36 -4.59 28.53
CA TRP A 189 -3.40 -3.25 27.90
C TRP A 189 -4.07 -3.12 26.52
N ARG A 190 -4.52 -4.22 25.90
CA ARG A 190 -5.23 -4.23 24.60
C ARG A 190 -6.76 -4.34 24.72
N ALA A 191 -7.28 -4.27 25.94
CA ALA A 191 -8.70 -4.52 26.23
C ALA A 191 -9.63 -3.34 25.90
N ASP A 192 -9.10 -2.15 25.59
CA ASP A 192 -9.92 -0.97 25.28
C ASP A 192 -10.35 -0.92 23.79
N ALA A 193 -10.83 -2.04 23.26
CA ALA A 193 -11.65 -1.99 22.06
C ALA A 193 -13.08 -1.66 22.47
N GLU A 194 -13.37 -0.38 22.71
CA GLU A 194 -14.74 0.07 22.92
C GLU A 194 -15.46 0.10 21.57
N LEU A 195 -16.34 -0.88 21.35
CA LEU A 195 -17.26 -0.89 20.23
C LEU A 195 -18.44 0.05 20.57
N VAL A 196 -18.26 1.34 20.32
CA VAL A 196 -19.32 2.35 20.55
C VAL A 196 -20.28 2.34 19.36
N PHE A 197 -21.46 1.78 19.55
CA PHE A 197 -22.59 1.98 18.64
C PHE A 197 -23.32 3.29 19.00
N ALA A 198 -23.07 4.35 18.24
CA ALA A 198 -23.93 5.53 18.25
C ALA A 198 -24.96 5.38 17.12
N LEU A 199 -26.22 5.08 17.48
CA LEU A 199 -27.34 4.97 16.55
C LEU A 199 -28.11 6.29 16.55
N ASP A 200 -27.92 7.12 15.53
CA ASP A 200 -28.71 8.36 15.38
C ASP A 200 -30.17 8.08 14.96
N GLU A 201 -30.47 6.91 14.38
CA GLU A 201 -31.80 6.59 13.80
C GLU A 201 -32.32 5.15 14.09
N GLY A 202 -31.88 4.49 15.15
CA GLY A 202 -32.41 3.17 15.55
C GLY A 202 -31.86 1.96 14.77
N LEU A 203 -32.24 0.75 15.19
CA LEU A 203 -31.69 -0.54 14.74
C LEU A 203 -32.04 -0.89 13.28
N THR A 204 -31.04 -0.96 12.41
CA THR A 204 -31.12 -1.58 11.08
C THR A 204 -30.07 -2.70 10.96
N VAL A 205 -30.50 -3.90 10.57
CA VAL A 205 -29.66 -5.13 10.51
C VAL A 205 -28.95 -5.24 9.16
N GLY A 206 -27.63 -5.47 9.20
CA GLY A 206 -26.80 -5.91 8.07
C GLY A 206 -25.42 -6.33 8.59
N TYR A 207 -24.91 -7.49 8.17
CA TYR A 207 -23.58 -8.01 8.57
C TYR A 207 -22.76 -8.37 7.33
N ARG A 208 -21.48 -7.97 7.32
CA ARG A 208 -20.54 -8.17 6.21
C ARG A 208 -19.44 -9.16 6.65
N GLY A 209 -19.42 -10.37 6.11
CA GLY A 209 -18.37 -11.37 6.32
C GLY A 209 -18.49 -12.58 5.38
N VAL A 210 -17.38 -13.25 5.07
CA VAL A 210 -17.24 -14.24 3.97
C VAL A 210 -16.96 -15.64 4.52
N TYR A 211 -17.68 -16.67 4.06
CA TYR A 211 -17.24 -18.08 4.10
C TYR A 211 -17.81 -18.86 2.91
N SER A 212 -16.99 -19.76 2.33
CA SER A 212 -17.39 -20.75 1.33
C SER A 212 -17.78 -22.08 1.98
N CYS A 213 -18.73 -22.80 1.37
CA CYS A 213 -19.08 -24.18 1.74
C CYS A 213 -18.78 -25.12 0.58
N GLU A 214 -18.23 -26.29 0.87
CA GLU A 214 -18.50 -27.51 0.10
C GLU A 214 -19.36 -28.45 0.96
N ALA A 215 -20.35 -29.06 0.31
CA ALA A 215 -21.37 -29.91 0.91
C ALA A 215 -21.06 -31.40 0.65
N GLY A 216 -21.25 -32.24 1.68
CA GLY A 216 -21.18 -33.70 1.58
C GLY A 216 -20.98 -34.37 2.92
#